data_AF-A0A3C0X221-F1
#
_entry.id   AF-A0A3C0X221-F1
#
_cell.length_a   1.000
_cell.length_b   1.000
_cell.length_c   1.000
_cell.angle_alpha   90.00
_cell.angle_beta   90.00
_cell.angle_gamma   90.00
#
_symmetry.space_group_name_H-M   'P 1'
#
loop_
_entity.id
_entity.type
_entity.pdbx_description
1 polymer ?
#
loop_
_entity_poly.entity_id
_entity_poly.type
_entity_poly.pdbx_seq_one_letter_code
_entity_poly.pdbx_strand_id
1 'polypeptide(L)'
;HLINVGKVRGRKASIEEVFNNMKKSAIDPQGQTVFISHGDCEEDALTLKKMVEKEFHPKEIKINAIGPVIGAHSGPGTLALFFLGTHR
;
A
#
# COMPACT_ATOMS: atom_id res chain seq x y z
N HIS A 1 4.69 11.76 -13.61
CA HIS A 1 5.64 10.74 -14.09
C HIS A 1 5.77 9.67 -13.02
N LEU A 2 5.60 8.38 -13.36
CA LEU A 2 5.82 7.26 -12.43
C LEU A 2 7.30 6.85 -12.48
N ILE A 3 7.91 6.60 -11.32
CA ILE A 3 9.33 6.25 -11.23
C ILE A 3 9.41 4.85 -10.62
N ASN A 4 10.20 3.96 -11.24
CA ASN A 4 10.51 2.67 -10.65
C ASN A 4 11.54 2.87 -9.52
N VAL A 5 11.14 2.55 -8.30
CA VAL A 5 11.98 2.69 -7.09
C VAL A 5 12.64 1.39 -6.65
N GLY A 6 12.31 0.27 -7.28
CA GLY A 6 12.83 -1.04 -6.90
C GLY A 6 12.19 -2.20 -7.66
N LYS A 7 12.84 -3.36 -7.59
CA LYS A 7 12.37 -4.62 -8.16
C LYS A 7 12.51 -5.73 -7.13
N VAL A 8 11.39 -6.39 -6.82
CA VAL A 8 11.32 -7.50 -5.87
C VAL A 8 10.66 -8.70 -6.58
N ARG A 9 11.14 -9.91 -6.29
CA ARG A 9 10.60 -11.14 -6.89
C ARG A 9 9.64 -11.83 -5.92
N GLY A 10 8.43 -12.11 -6.38
CA GLY A 10 7.39 -12.84 -5.64
C GLY A 10 6.36 -11.94 -4.97
N ARG A 11 5.09 -12.38 -4.97
CA ARG A 11 3.96 -11.56 -4.50
C ARG A 11 4.08 -11.18 -3.03
N LYS A 12 4.33 -12.17 -2.17
CA LYS A 12 4.52 -11.95 -0.73
C LYS A 12 5.63 -10.93 -0.43
N ALA A 13 6.80 -11.11 -1.04
CA ALA A 13 7.93 -10.20 -0.88
C ALA A 13 7.61 -8.78 -1.39
N SER A 14 6.83 -8.65 -2.47
CA SER A 14 6.39 -7.34 -2.96
C SER A 14 5.47 -6.60 -1.99
N ILE A 15 4.56 -7.33 -1.31
CA ILE A 15 3.66 -6.75 -0.29
C ILE A 15 4.47 -6.33 0.95
N GLU A 16 5.41 -7.18 1.37
CA GLU A 16 6.34 -6.86 2.46
C GLU A 16 7.17 -5.61 2.15
N GLU A 17 7.65 -5.44 0.91
CA GLU A 17 8.42 -4.24 0.56
C GLU A 17 7.56 -2.97 0.56
N VAL A 18 6.32 -3.03 0.08
CA VAL A 18 5.37 -1.91 0.18
C VAL A 18 5.14 -1.51 1.64
N PHE A 19 4.94 -2.50 2.52
CA PHE A 19 4.82 -2.28 3.97
C PHE A 19 6.11 -1.70 4.59
N ASN A 20 7.27 -2.24 4.22
CA ASN A 20 8.57 -1.76 4.71
C ASN A 20 8.83 -0.31 4.32
N ASN A 21 8.37 0.14 3.16
CA ASN A 21 8.48 1.54 2.77
C ASN A 21 7.69 2.47 3.69
N MET A 22 6.52 2.04 4.16
CA MET A 22 5.80 2.76 5.22
C MET A 22 6.58 2.78 6.53
N LYS A 23 7.15 1.64 6.95
CA LYS A 23 8.00 1.57 8.16
C LYS A 23 9.17 2.54 8.14
N LYS A 24 9.79 2.74 6.97
CA LYS A 24 10.97 3.60 6.82
C LYS A 24 10.64 5.08 6.94
N SER A 25 9.47 5.53 6.49
CA SER A 25 9.23 6.97 6.29
C SER A 25 7.96 7.55 6.90
N ALA A 26 7.02 6.76 7.43
CA ALA A 26 5.75 7.27 7.95
C ALA A 26 5.92 8.26 9.12
N ILE A 27 5.13 9.32 9.14
CA ILE A 27 5.14 10.38 10.18
C ILE A 27 3.92 10.26 11.08
N ASP A 28 4.07 9.99 12.37
CA ASP A 28 2.94 9.84 13.31
C ASP A 28 1.86 8.86 12.77
N PRO A 29 2.21 7.61 12.45
CA PRO A 29 1.30 6.71 11.76
C PRO A 29 0.05 6.36 12.57
N GLN A 30 0.07 6.49 13.91
CA GLN A 30 -1.11 6.30 14.77
C GLN A 30 -2.19 7.36 14.52
N GLY A 31 -1.81 8.61 14.22
CA GLY A 31 -2.74 9.70 13.94
C GLY A 31 -3.33 9.70 12.53
N GLN A 32 -2.80 8.88 11.61
CA GLN A 32 -3.11 8.94 10.19
C GLN A 32 -4.32 8.10 9.77
N THR A 33 -5.00 8.58 8.71
CA THR A 33 -5.82 7.71 7.85
C THR A 33 -4.92 7.16 6.74
N VAL A 34 -4.77 5.84 6.69
CA VAL A 34 -4.01 5.13 5.66
C VAL A 34 -4.95 4.64 4.57
N PHE A 35 -4.55 4.72 3.31
CA PHE A 35 -5.35 4.19 2.19
C PHE A 35 -4.62 3.04 1.52
N ILE A 36 -5.36 1.99 1.23
CA ILE A 36 -4.91 0.87 0.40
C ILE A 36 -5.81 0.82 -0.82
N SER A 37 -5.23 0.73 -2.01
CA SER A 37 -5.98 0.54 -3.24
C SER A 37 -5.54 -0.70 -3.99
N HIS A 38 -6.50 -1.44 -4.55
CA HIS A 38 -6.24 -2.71 -5.22
C HIS A 38 -6.91 -2.80 -6.59
N GLY A 39 -6.20 -3.38 -7.56
CA GLY A 39 -6.76 -3.77 -8.85
C GLY A 39 -7.14 -5.24 -8.80
N ASP A 40 -8.37 -5.56 -8.41
CA ASP A 40 -8.89 -6.95 -8.37
C ASP A 40 -8.05 -7.94 -7.54
N CYS A 41 -7.38 -7.46 -6.48
CA CYS A 41 -6.61 -8.28 -5.53
C CYS A 41 -6.92 -7.94 -4.07
N GLU A 42 -8.19 -8.03 -3.69
CA GLU A 42 -8.68 -7.65 -2.35
C GLU A 42 -8.00 -8.44 -1.22
N GLU A 43 -7.71 -9.73 -1.42
CA GLU A 43 -7.03 -10.56 -0.42
C GLU A 43 -5.62 -10.04 -0.07
N ASP A 44 -4.90 -9.52 -1.06
CA ASP A 44 -3.58 -8.91 -0.85
C ASP A 44 -3.73 -7.56 -0.11
N ALA A 45 -4.78 -6.81 -0.40
CA ALA A 45 -5.09 -5.56 0.31
C ALA A 45 -5.42 -5.82 1.79
N LEU A 46 -6.20 -6.86 2.08
CA LEU A 46 -6.51 -7.29 3.44
C LEU A 46 -5.28 -7.81 4.18
N THR A 47 -4.37 -8.49 3.48
CA THR A 47 -3.10 -8.94 4.03
C THR A 47 -2.24 -7.73 4.43
N LEU A 48 -2.08 -6.76 3.55
CA LEU A 48 -1.34 -5.53 3.83
C LEU A 48 -2.00 -4.72 4.96
N LYS A 49 -3.34 -4.62 4.97
CA LYS A 49 -4.09 -3.97 6.04
C LYS A 49 -3.74 -4.56 7.40
N LYS A 50 -3.80 -5.89 7.56
CA LYS A 50 -3.46 -6.57 8.82
C LYS A 50 -2.04 -6.26 9.29
N MET A 51 -1.08 -6.19 8.36
CA MET A 51 0.31 -5.84 8.68
C MET A 51 0.41 -4.39 9.20
N VAL A 52 -0.25 -3.44 8.52
CA VAL A 52 -0.28 -2.03 8.90
C VAL A 52 -0.99 -1.83 10.25
N GLU A 53 -2.15 -2.44 10.46
CA GLU A 53 -2.89 -2.36 11.73
C GLU A 53 -2.06 -2.87 12.90
N LYS A 54 -1.44 -4.04 12.73
CA LYS A 54 -0.64 -4.69 13.78
C LYS A 54 0.59 -3.89 14.18
N GLU A 55 1.27 -3.27 13.21
CA GLU A 55 2.52 -2.56 13.49
C GLU A 55 2.24 -1.12 13.98
N PHE A 56 1.34 -0.40 13.31
CA PHE A 56 1.24 1.04 13.46
C PHE A 56 0.02 1.53 14.22
N HIS A 57 -1.04 0.73 14.32
CA HIS A 57 -2.30 1.12 14.95
C HIS A 57 -2.82 2.48 14.46
N PRO A 58 -2.98 2.69 13.13
CA PRO A 58 -3.42 3.96 12.58
C PRO A 58 -4.86 4.27 13.00
N LYS A 59 -5.20 5.55 13.03
CA LYS A 59 -6.56 6.05 13.32
C LYS A 59 -7.61 5.38 12.45
N GLU A 60 -7.30 5.18 11.17
CA GLU A 60 -8.22 4.57 10.22
C GLU A 60 -7.45 3.94 9.04
N ILE A 61 -7.97 2.85 8.48
CA ILE A 61 -7.51 2.31 7.20
C ILE A 61 -8.69 2.16 6.24
N LYS A 62 -8.59 2.78 5.06
CA LYS A 62 -9.57 2.67 3.97
C LYS A 62 -9.05 1.80 2.84
N ILE A 63 -9.82 0.79 2.45
CA ILE A 63 -9.54 -0.03 1.27
C ILE A 63 -10.48 0.38 0.15
N ASN A 64 -9.95 0.63 -1.04
CA ASN A 64 -10.73 0.98 -2.24
C ASN A 64 -10.27 0.17 -3.47
N ALA A 65 -11.20 -0.15 -4.36
CA ALA A 65 -10.84 -0.67 -5.67
C ALA A 65 -10.23 0.43 -6.57
N ILE A 66 -9.28 0.06 -7.42
CA ILE A 66 -8.72 0.92 -8.45
C ILE A 66 -9.75 1.05 -9.59
N GLY A 67 -10.13 2.30 -9.90
CA GLY A 67 -11.08 2.59 -10.96
C GLY A 67 -10.54 2.33 -12.38
N PRO A 68 -11.42 2.31 -13.40
CA PRO A 68 -11.11 1.83 -14.75
C PRO A 68 -9.99 2.61 -15.45
N VAL A 69 -9.90 3.93 -15.23
CA VAL A 69 -8.87 4.78 -15.86
C VAL A 69 -7.47 4.41 -15.37
N ILE A 70 -7.29 4.24 -14.06
CA ILE A 70 -5.99 3.86 -13.47
C ILE A 70 -5.71 2.38 -13.77
N GLY A 71 -6.73 1.53 -13.64
CA GLY A 71 -6.65 0.10 -13.86
C GLY A 71 -6.23 -0.28 -15.28
N ALA A 72 -6.61 0.51 -16.29
CA ALA A 72 -6.19 0.28 -17.69
C ALA A 72 -4.67 0.37 -17.89
N HIS A 73 -3.95 1.08 -17.02
CA HIS A 73 -2.50 1.25 -17.09
C HIS A 73 -1.74 0.35 -16.12
N SER A 74 -2.29 0.11 -14.94
CA SER A 74 -1.62 -0.65 -13.88
C SER A 74 -1.96 -2.15 -13.91
N GLY A 75 -3.14 -2.51 -14.43
CA GLY A 75 -3.62 -3.88 -14.57
C GLY A 75 -4.09 -4.54 -13.26
N PRO A 76 -4.74 -5.72 -13.36
CA PRO A 76 -5.07 -6.56 -12.22
C PRO A 76 -3.82 -6.94 -11.40
N GLY A 77 -4.00 -7.15 -10.09
CA GLY A 77 -2.92 -7.43 -9.15
C GLY A 77 -2.19 -6.19 -8.61
N THR A 78 -2.48 -5.00 -9.14
CA THR A 78 -1.92 -3.74 -8.62
C THR A 78 -2.32 -3.53 -7.16
N LEU A 79 -1.35 -3.23 -6.30
CA LEU A 79 -1.58 -2.88 -4.91
C LEU A 79 -0.84 -1.59 -4.59
N ALA A 80 -1.51 -0.64 -3.95
CA ALA A 80 -0.95 0.65 -3.58
C ALA A 80 -1.23 0.95 -2.10
N LEU A 81 -0.26 1.58 -1.44
CA LEU A 81 -0.33 2.03 -0.04
C LEU A 81 -0.02 3.52 0.00
N PHE A 82 -0.92 4.30 0.59
CA PHE A 82 -0.78 5.74 0.72
C PHE A 82 -0.82 6.16 2.19
N PHE A 83 0.17 6.96 2.57
CA PHE A 83 0.37 7.48 3.91
C PHE A 83 1.19 8.77 3.83
N LEU A 84 1.17 9.58 4.89
CA LEU A 84 2.06 10.72 5.06
C LEU A 84 3.43 10.25 5.54
N GLY A 85 4.46 10.54 4.75
CA GLY A 85 5.85 10.17 5.04
C GLY A 85 6.83 11.34 4.88
N THR A 86 8.03 11.18 5.42
CA THR A 86 9.10 12.20 5.46
C THR A 86 9.81 12.41 4.13
N HIS A 87 9.82 11.41 3.25
CA HIS A 87 10.42 11.45 1.93
C HIS A 87 9.81 10.36 1.04
N ARG A 88 9.95 10.56 -0.28
CA ARG A 88 9.55 9.60 -1.32
C ARG A 88 10.65 8.60 -1.60
#